data_AF-A0A9E2BHH2-F1
#
_entry.id   AF-A0A9E2BHH2-F1
#
_cell.length_a   1.000
_cell.length_b   1.000
_cell.length_c   1.000
_cell.angle_alpha   90.00
_cell.angle_beta   90.00
_cell.angle_gamma   90.00
#
_symmetry.space_group_name_H-M   'P 1'
#
loop_
_entity.id
_entity.type
_entity.pdbx_description
1 polymer ?
#
loop_
_entity_poly.entity_id
_entity_poly.type
_entity_poly.pdbx_seq_one_letter_code
_entity_poly.pdbx_strand_id
1 'polypeptide(L)'
;MNALKSFPIIYKINLEDSSVRAPINLPADVYTKGVYGVSFIEASYAYNEATQELALSYPADPRVEFYHLPTGRSRRVLAVPTSFGKGEVKPSKAEKLNGMESFSLFTRSNSYSKIYYDPYRKVYYRFAEKAVDKVRFSEKKFWKHKILMLFDEEFKLIQEIEFVNTFVFPAMCFVGEKGLYVGVVEENGNENTIKFHLFTLQEAK
;
A
#
# COMPACT_ATOMS: atom_id res chain seq x y z
N MET A 1 23.40 -7.29 2.14
CA MET A 1 22.73 -6.53 1.06
C MET A 1 22.48 -7.34 -0.21
N ASN A 2 23.33 -8.29 -0.63
CA ASN A 2 23.05 -9.10 -1.83
C ASN A 2 21.76 -9.95 -1.74
N ALA A 3 21.38 -10.46 -0.57
CA ALA A 3 20.15 -11.26 -0.38
C ALA A 3 18.85 -10.52 -0.71
N LEU A 4 18.84 -9.17 -0.70
CA LEU A 4 17.66 -8.37 -1.03
C LEU A 4 17.48 -8.14 -2.54
N LYS A 5 18.53 -8.34 -3.35
CA LYS A 5 18.47 -8.11 -4.81
C LYS A 5 17.55 -9.11 -5.53
N SER A 6 17.36 -10.28 -4.93
CA SER A 6 16.55 -11.37 -5.46
C SER A 6 15.59 -11.89 -4.39
N PHE A 7 15.15 -11.03 -3.47
CA PHE A 7 14.24 -11.45 -2.42
C PHE A 7 12.84 -11.65 -3.02
N PRO A 8 12.34 -12.89 -3.11
CA PRO A 8 11.05 -13.17 -3.72
C PRO A 8 9.92 -12.66 -2.82
N ILE A 9 8.92 -12.01 -3.43
CA ILE A 9 7.75 -11.47 -2.72
C ILE A 9 6.45 -12.17 -3.09
N ILE A 10 6.39 -12.77 -4.28
CA ILE A 10 5.24 -13.53 -4.77
C ILE A 10 5.75 -14.89 -5.22
N TYR A 11 5.09 -15.93 -4.73
CA TYR A 11 5.29 -17.31 -5.16
C TYR A 11 4.07 -17.75 -5.97
N LYS A 12 4.34 -18.44 -7.09
CA LYS A 12 3.36 -19.18 -7.86
C LYS A 12 3.54 -20.65 -7.56
N ILE A 13 2.46 -21.30 -7.13
CA ILE A 13 2.43 -22.73 -6.87
C ILE A 13 1.52 -23.35 -7.93
N ASN A 14 2.05 -24.30 -8.70
CA ASN A 14 1.22 -25.13 -9.57
C ASN A 14 0.48 -26.15 -8.70
N LEU A 15 -0.85 -26.19 -8.79
CA LEU A 15 -1.68 -27.06 -7.96
C LEU A 15 -1.67 -28.52 -8.43
N GLU A 16 -1.26 -28.80 -9.67
CA GLU A 16 -1.23 -30.16 -10.23
C GLU A 16 0.06 -30.89 -9.84
N ASP A 17 1.22 -30.23 -9.97
CA ASP A 17 2.54 -30.84 -9.76
C ASP A 17 3.28 -30.30 -8.53
N SER A 18 2.66 -29.40 -7.77
CA SER A 18 3.25 -28.73 -6.59
C SER A 18 4.52 -27.93 -6.88
N SER A 19 4.87 -27.67 -8.15
CA SER A 19 6.05 -26.89 -8.49
C SER A 19 5.90 -25.43 -8.08
N VAL A 20 6.99 -24.86 -7.57
CA VAL A 20 7.02 -23.49 -7.04
C VAL A 20 7.93 -22.63 -7.92
N ARG A 21 7.45 -21.44 -8.28
CA ARG A 21 8.23 -20.40 -8.99
C ARG A 21 8.07 -19.07 -8.27
N ALA A 22 9.11 -18.24 -8.27
CA ALA A 22 9.07 -16.92 -7.66
C ALA A 22 9.30 -15.83 -8.74
N PRO A 23 8.26 -15.44 -9.49
CA PRO A 23 8.42 -14.56 -10.65
C PRO A 23 8.71 -13.10 -10.30
N ILE A 24 8.40 -12.69 -9.06
CA ILE A 24 8.46 -11.27 -8.67
C ILE A 24 9.35 -11.16 -7.43
N ASN A 25 10.36 -10.31 -7.56
CA ASN A 25 11.30 -9.96 -6.50
C ASN A 25 11.02 -8.55 -6.00
N LEU A 26 11.47 -8.28 -4.77
CA LEU A 26 11.46 -6.95 -4.20
C LEU A 26 12.20 -5.94 -5.11
N PRO A 27 11.68 -4.71 -5.34
CA PRO A 27 12.33 -3.72 -6.19
C PRO A 27 13.72 -3.33 -5.70
N ALA A 28 14.76 -3.90 -6.33
CA ALA A 28 16.13 -3.72 -5.90
C ALA A 28 16.56 -2.24 -5.93
N ASP A 29 16.09 -1.45 -6.90
CA ASP A 29 16.40 -0.03 -7.05
C ASP A 29 15.88 0.86 -5.91
N VAL A 30 14.98 0.35 -5.07
CA VAL A 30 14.48 1.03 -3.87
C VAL A 30 15.06 0.37 -2.62
N TYR A 31 14.86 -0.94 -2.50
CA TYR A 31 15.09 -1.68 -1.26
C TYR A 31 16.55 -2.08 -1.02
N THR A 32 17.44 -1.85 -1.97
CA THR A 32 18.90 -2.05 -1.77
C THR A 32 19.65 -0.76 -1.44
N LYS A 33 18.99 0.41 -1.48
CA LYS A 33 19.59 1.71 -1.12
C LYS A 33 19.91 1.86 0.38
N GLY A 34 19.35 0.99 1.20
CA GLY A 34 19.57 0.94 2.64
C GLY A 34 18.55 0.02 3.30
N VAL A 35 18.37 0.15 4.61
CA VAL A 35 17.45 -0.70 5.36
C VAL A 35 16.23 0.13 5.76
N TYR A 36 15.04 -0.34 5.40
CA TYR A 36 13.78 0.34 5.70
C TYR A 36 13.10 -0.20 6.96
N GLY A 37 13.45 -1.41 7.41
CA GLY A 37 12.78 -2.09 8.52
C GLY A 37 11.63 -3.00 8.05
N VAL A 38 11.14 -3.86 8.95
CA VAL A 38 10.18 -4.92 8.61
C VAL A 38 8.84 -4.37 8.12
N SER A 39 8.38 -3.25 8.67
CA SER A 39 7.11 -2.63 8.27
C SER A 39 7.10 -2.09 6.83
N PHE A 40 8.26 -2.01 6.17
CA PHE A 40 8.35 -1.54 4.78
C PHE A 40 8.46 -2.65 3.73
N ILE A 41 8.57 -3.91 4.13
CA ILE A 41 8.69 -5.03 3.17
C ILE A 41 7.35 -5.75 2.89
N GLU A 42 6.29 -5.40 3.63
CA GLU A 42 4.95 -5.97 3.39
C GLU A 42 4.31 -5.34 2.14
N ALA A 43 4.51 -5.99 0.99
CA ALA A 43 3.86 -5.60 -0.26
C ALA A 43 2.36 -5.92 -0.20
N SER A 44 1.54 -5.02 -0.74
CA SER A 44 0.13 -5.28 -1.04
C SER A 44 -0.04 -5.54 -2.53
N TYR A 45 -1.06 -6.30 -2.90
CA TYR A 45 -1.41 -6.51 -4.29
C TYR A 45 -2.91 -6.43 -4.54
N ALA A 46 -3.27 -6.10 -5.77
CA ALA A 46 -4.62 -6.22 -6.32
C ALA A 46 -4.54 -6.94 -7.67
N TYR A 47 -5.48 -7.83 -7.94
CA TYR A 47 -5.56 -8.55 -9.22
C TYR A 47 -6.68 -7.99 -10.09
N ASN A 48 -6.36 -7.64 -11.33
CA ASN A 48 -7.36 -7.30 -12.34
C ASN A 48 -7.54 -8.51 -13.26
N GLU A 49 -8.68 -9.18 -13.15
CA GLU A 49 -8.98 -10.39 -13.93
C GLU A 49 -9.10 -10.11 -15.43
N ALA A 50 -9.60 -8.95 -15.83
CA ALA A 50 -9.82 -8.59 -17.23
C ALA A 50 -8.50 -8.42 -17.99
N THR A 51 -7.47 -7.87 -17.32
CA THR A 51 -6.15 -7.65 -17.90
C THR A 51 -5.12 -8.70 -17.49
N GLN A 52 -5.45 -9.55 -16.51
CA GLN A 52 -4.54 -10.52 -15.89
C GLN A 52 -3.28 -9.88 -15.29
N GLU A 53 -3.37 -8.60 -14.89
CA GLU A 53 -2.29 -7.87 -14.22
C GLU A 53 -2.44 -7.92 -12.69
N LEU A 54 -1.31 -8.16 -12.01
CA LEU A 54 -1.15 -7.87 -10.58
C LEU A 54 -0.60 -6.46 -10.41
N ALA A 55 -1.33 -5.60 -9.72
CA ALA A 55 -0.84 -4.30 -9.25
C ALA A 55 -0.22 -4.45 -7.86
N LEU A 56 1.05 -4.14 -7.70
CA LEU A 56 1.84 -4.31 -6.48
C LEU A 56 2.19 -2.94 -5.88
N SER A 57 1.83 -2.74 -4.62
CA SER A 57 2.11 -1.54 -3.84
C SER A 57 3.11 -1.87 -2.74
N TYR A 58 4.26 -1.19 -2.78
CA TYR A 58 5.32 -1.35 -1.79
C TYR A 58 5.36 -0.15 -0.84
N PRO A 59 5.51 -0.34 0.47
CA PRO A 59 5.42 0.77 1.41
C PRO A 59 6.46 1.88 1.23
N ALA A 60 7.65 1.55 0.73
CA ALA A 60 8.73 2.51 0.50
C ALA A 60 8.82 3.00 -0.96
N ASP A 61 8.02 2.46 -1.88
CA ASP A 61 8.06 2.81 -3.30
C ASP A 61 6.85 3.66 -3.69
N PRO A 62 7.03 4.90 -4.14
CA PRO A 62 5.94 5.70 -4.68
C PRO A 62 5.31 5.11 -5.94
N ARG A 63 5.97 4.17 -6.61
CA ARG A 63 5.45 3.52 -7.80
C ARG A 63 4.60 2.31 -7.45
N VAL A 64 3.61 2.03 -8.29
CA VAL A 64 2.94 0.74 -8.36
C VAL A 64 3.52 -0.05 -9.52
N GLU A 65 3.85 -1.30 -9.26
CA GLU A 65 4.32 -2.24 -10.27
C GLU A 65 3.16 -3.07 -10.77
N PHE A 66 2.91 -3.03 -12.07
CA PHE A 66 1.96 -3.89 -12.75
C PHE A 66 2.71 -5.05 -13.37
N TYR A 67 2.30 -6.27 -13.06
CA TYR A 67 2.91 -7.50 -13.56
C TYR A 67 1.85 -8.33 -14.28
N HIS A 68 2.00 -8.50 -15.60
CA HIS A 68 1.10 -9.32 -16.40
C HIS A 68 1.42 -10.81 -16.19
N LEU A 69 0.53 -11.52 -15.50
CA LEU A 69 0.76 -12.89 -15.02
C LEU A 69 1.13 -13.90 -16.12
N PRO A 70 0.48 -13.91 -17.30
CA PRO A 70 0.79 -14.86 -18.37
C PRO A 70 2.14 -14.61 -19.04
N THR A 71 2.46 -13.35 -19.37
CA THR A 71 3.66 -13.03 -20.17
C THR A 71 4.90 -12.71 -19.33
N GLY A 72 4.71 -12.40 -18.06
CA GLY A 72 5.76 -11.90 -17.18
C GLY A 72 6.28 -10.49 -17.48
N ARG A 73 5.61 -9.76 -18.39
CA ARG A 73 5.90 -8.35 -18.62
C ARG A 73 5.51 -7.52 -17.41
N SER A 74 6.31 -6.51 -17.09
CA SER A 74 6.00 -5.56 -16.03
C SER A 74 6.19 -4.12 -16.47
N ARG A 75 5.45 -3.22 -15.80
CA ARG A 75 5.57 -1.76 -15.92
C ARG A 75 5.43 -1.14 -14.54
N ARG A 76 5.98 0.06 -14.36
CA ARG A 76 5.84 0.82 -13.11
C ARG A 76 5.26 2.19 -13.39
N VAL A 77 4.29 2.59 -12.58
CA VAL A 77 3.62 3.89 -12.68
C VAL A 77 3.84 4.66 -11.39
N LEU A 78 4.28 5.92 -11.48
CA LEU A 78 4.43 6.79 -10.33
C LEU A 78 3.05 7.17 -9.78
N ALA A 79 2.83 6.98 -8.48
CA ALA A 79 1.56 7.23 -7.82
C ALA A 79 1.77 7.84 -6.43
N VAL A 80 2.01 9.15 -6.41
CA VAL A 80 2.31 9.94 -5.20
C VAL A 80 1.12 10.84 -4.90
N PRO A 81 0.61 10.88 -3.66
CA PRO A 81 -0.42 11.83 -3.30
C PRO A 81 0.16 13.24 -3.28
N THR A 82 -0.67 14.22 -3.63
CA THR A 82 -0.30 15.63 -3.79
C THR A 82 0.34 16.18 -2.52
N SER A 83 -0.12 15.73 -1.35
CA SER A 83 0.40 16.16 -0.04
C SER A 83 1.81 15.62 0.30
N PHE A 84 2.35 14.66 -0.45
CA PHE A 84 3.66 14.04 -0.15
C PHE A 84 4.84 14.70 -0.90
N GLY A 85 4.57 15.70 -1.74
CA GLY A 85 5.61 16.31 -2.57
C GLY A 85 6.30 15.28 -3.46
N LYS A 86 7.59 15.01 -3.23
CA LYS A 86 8.35 14.02 -4.02
C LYS A 86 8.06 12.55 -3.65
N GLY A 87 7.35 12.29 -2.55
CA GLY A 87 6.95 10.93 -2.17
C GLY A 87 8.09 9.99 -1.78
N GLU A 88 9.31 10.49 -1.60
CA GLU A 88 10.49 9.69 -1.27
C GLU A 88 10.46 9.22 0.19
N VAL A 89 10.51 7.91 0.39
CA VAL A 89 10.76 7.28 1.68
C VAL A 89 12.27 7.09 1.84
N LYS A 90 12.87 7.68 2.88
CA LYS A 90 14.31 7.60 3.08
C LYS A 90 14.69 6.34 3.87
N PRO A 91 15.62 5.52 3.37
CA PRO A 91 16.13 4.38 4.13
C PRO A 91 16.96 4.84 5.33
N SER A 92 17.16 3.93 6.29
CA SER A 92 18.13 4.07 7.38
C SER A 92 19.36 3.18 7.16
N LYS A 93 20.37 3.35 8.02
CA LYS A 93 21.58 2.51 8.05
C LYS A 93 21.30 1.26 8.90
N ALA A 94 21.83 0.11 8.46
CA ALA A 94 21.59 -1.18 9.11
C ALA A 94 21.99 -1.20 10.60
N GLU A 95 23.12 -0.57 10.94
CA GLU A 95 23.67 -0.46 12.30
C GLU A 95 22.75 0.27 13.29
N LYS A 96 21.76 1.02 12.79
CA LYS A 96 20.87 1.85 13.59
C LYS A 96 19.50 1.22 13.83
N LEU A 97 19.19 0.08 13.22
CA LEU A 97 17.83 -0.48 13.24
C LEU A 97 17.73 -1.63 14.25
N ASN A 98 17.28 -1.29 15.46
CA ASN A 98 16.60 -2.22 16.34
C ASN A 98 15.07 -2.12 16.11
N GLY A 99 14.26 -2.91 16.83
CA GLY A 99 12.80 -2.90 16.68
C GLY A 99 12.15 -1.52 16.90
N MET A 100 12.60 -0.76 17.91
CA MET A 100 12.07 0.58 18.21
C MET A 100 12.47 1.61 17.17
N GLU A 101 13.71 1.55 16.68
CA GLU A 101 14.18 2.43 15.60
C GLU A 101 13.49 2.13 14.27
N SER A 102 13.21 0.85 13.99
CA SER A 102 12.42 0.44 12.82
C SER A 102 11.00 0.97 12.90
N PHE A 103 10.36 0.86 14.06
CA PHE A 103 9.03 1.40 14.30
C PHE A 103 9.02 2.94 14.16
N SER A 104 9.97 3.62 14.81
CA SER A 104 10.13 5.08 14.74
C SER A 104 10.32 5.56 13.30
N LEU A 105 11.17 4.89 12.51
CA LEU A 105 11.39 5.19 11.10
C LEU A 105 10.10 5.06 10.29
N PHE A 106 9.36 3.97 10.46
CA PHE A 106 8.09 3.75 9.75
C PHE A 106 7.03 4.78 10.11
N THR A 107 6.85 5.06 11.40
CA THR A 107 5.86 6.01 11.89
C THR A 107 6.16 7.44 11.43
N ARG A 108 7.44 7.82 11.36
CA ARG A 108 7.88 9.17 10.99
C ARG A 108 8.16 9.38 9.50
N SER A 109 7.96 8.35 8.69
CA SER A 109 8.09 8.44 7.24
C SER A 109 6.72 8.40 6.58
N ASN A 110 6.59 9.03 5.42
CA ASN A 110 5.47 8.70 4.55
C ASN A 110 5.60 7.23 4.12
N SER A 111 4.48 6.56 3.85
CA SER A 111 4.49 5.23 3.26
C SER A 111 3.27 5.00 2.40
N TYR A 112 3.30 3.93 1.62
CA TYR A 112 2.15 3.41 0.90
C TYR A 112 1.68 2.12 1.57
N SER A 113 0.43 1.73 1.35
CA SER A 113 -0.08 0.48 1.91
C SER A 113 -1.01 -0.21 0.92
N LYS A 114 -2.18 -0.65 1.40
CA LYS A 114 -3.06 -1.56 0.67
C LYS A 114 -3.51 -0.96 -0.66
N ILE A 115 -3.60 -1.82 -1.66
CA ILE A 115 -4.12 -1.49 -2.99
C ILE A 115 -5.27 -2.46 -3.29
N TYR A 116 -6.33 -1.94 -3.89
CA TYR A 116 -7.53 -2.66 -4.28
C TYR A 116 -7.87 -2.34 -5.73
N TYR A 117 -8.35 -3.34 -6.45
CA TYR A 117 -8.98 -3.15 -7.75
C TYR A 117 -10.49 -3.32 -7.57
N ASP A 118 -11.26 -2.40 -8.17
CA ASP A 118 -12.72 -2.44 -8.18
C ASP A 118 -13.21 -2.97 -9.53
N PRO A 119 -13.60 -4.24 -9.64
CA PRO A 119 -14.05 -4.81 -10.92
C PRO A 119 -15.40 -4.25 -11.38
N TYR A 120 -16.21 -3.70 -10.48
CA TYR A 120 -17.53 -3.14 -10.82
C TYR A 120 -17.41 -1.78 -11.50
N ARG A 121 -16.39 -1.02 -11.13
CA ARG A 121 -16.16 0.36 -11.58
C ARG A 121 -14.91 0.54 -12.43
N LYS A 122 -14.07 -0.50 -12.53
CA LYS A 122 -12.79 -0.50 -13.23
C LYS A 122 -11.84 0.60 -12.75
N VAL A 123 -11.71 0.71 -11.44
CA VAL A 123 -10.83 1.70 -10.79
C VAL A 123 -9.88 1.02 -9.81
N TYR A 124 -8.82 1.71 -9.43
CA TYR A 124 -7.92 1.28 -8.36
C TYR A 124 -8.01 2.22 -7.16
N TYR A 125 -7.99 1.63 -5.97
CA TYR A 125 -7.84 2.36 -4.71
C TYR A 125 -6.48 2.03 -4.12
N ARG A 126 -5.65 3.03 -3.83
CA ARG A 126 -4.37 2.86 -3.11
C ARG A 126 -4.38 3.71 -1.86
N PHE A 127 -3.97 3.13 -0.74
CA PHE A 127 -3.76 3.88 0.49
C PHE A 127 -2.33 4.42 0.57
N ALA A 128 -2.23 5.69 0.96
CA ALA A 128 -0.99 6.32 1.38
C ALA A 128 -1.11 6.77 2.84
N GLU A 129 0.02 6.82 3.56
CA GLU A 129 0.07 7.09 4.99
C GLU A 129 1.06 8.20 5.30
N LYS A 130 0.54 9.29 5.87
CA LYS A 130 1.34 10.46 6.19
C LYS A 130 2.22 10.20 7.40
N ALA A 131 3.45 10.68 7.36
CA ALA A 131 4.35 10.69 8.50
C ALA A 131 3.68 11.32 9.72
N VAL A 132 3.85 10.71 10.89
CA VAL A 132 3.49 11.34 12.17
C VAL A 132 4.51 12.44 12.45
N ASP A 133 4.02 13.65 12.70
CA ASP A 133 4.85 14.78 13.06
C ASP A 133 5.53 14.60 14.44
N LYS A 134 6.52 15.44 14.73
CA LYS A 134 7.28 15.35 15.98
C LYS A 134 6.43 15.52 17.23
N VAL A 135 5.41 16.38 17.17
CA VAL A 135 4.55 16.70 18.32
C VAL A 135 3.72 15.46 18.67
N ARG A 136 2.98 14.93 17.70
CA ARG A 136 2.18 13.71 17.88
C ARG A 136 3.02 12.51 18.27
N PHE A 137 4.21 12.37 17.69
CA PHE A 137 5.13 11.30 18.08
C PHE A 137 5.56 11.43 19.55
N SER A 138 5.86 12.64 20.03
CA SER A 138 6.19 12.90 21.43
C SER A 138 5.01 12.65 22.39
N GLU A 139 3.78 12.88 21.91
CA GLU A 139 2.53 12.55 22.62
C GLU A 139 2.15 11.06 22.53
N LYS A 140 3.02 10.20 21.97
CA LYS A 140 2.77 8.76 21.75
C LYS A 140 1.56 8.46 20.85
N LYS A 141 1.14 9.42 20.00
CA LYS A 141 0.10 9.24 18.99
C LYS A 141 0.71 8.76 17.69
N PHE A 142 0.98 7.46 17.60
CA PHE A 142 1.70 6.85 16.48
C PHE A 142 0.84 6.55 15.24
N TRP A 143 -0.45 6.85 15.29
CA TRP A 143 -1.35 6.59 14.18
C TRP A 143 -1.11 7.55 13.01
N LYS A 144 -0.86 6.97 11.83
CA LYS A 144 -0.65 7.70 10.58
C LYS A 144 -1.98 8.04 9.92
N HIS A 145 -2.19 9.32 9.60
CA HIS A 145 -3.30 9.74 8.75
C HIS A 145 -3.22 9.04 7.40
N LYS A 146 -4.38 8.61 6.91
CA LYS A 146 -4.51 7.88 5.66
C LYS A 146 -5.02 8.80 4.57
N ILE A 147 -4.56 8.56 3.35
CA ILE A 147 -5.07 9.18 2.14
C ILE A 147 -5.51 8.03 1.23
N LEU A 148 -6.77 8.04 0.83
CA LEU A 148 -7.27 7.18 -0.24
C LEU A 148 -6.97 7.86 -1.57
N MET A 149 -6.23 7.18 -2.43
CA MET A 149 -5.97 7.60 -3.79
C MET A 149 -6.84 6.76 -4.73
N LEU A 150 -7.65 7.42 -5.55
CA LEU A 150 -8.51 6.80 -6.56
C LEU A 150 -7.88 6.99 -7.95
N PHE A 151 -7.72 5.91 -8.70
CA PHE A 151 -7.20 5.93 -10.06
C PHE A 151 -8.17 5.28 -11.04
N ASP A 152 -8.15 5.71 -12.30
CA ASP A 152 -8.84 5.03 -13.39
C ASP A 152 -8.16 3.70 -13.78
N GLU A 153 -8.69 3.03 -14.80
CA GLU A 153 -8.21 1.74 -15.31
C GLU A 153 -6.77 1.84 -15.85
N GLU A 154 -6.41 2.99 -16.45
CA GLU A 154 -5.06 3.31 -16.93
C GLU A 154 -4.10 3.75 -15.81
N PHE A 155 -4.59 3.77 -14.57
CA PHE A 155 -3.88 4.16 -13.36
C PHE A 155 -3.47 5.65 -13.29
N LYS A 156 -4.27 6.52 -13.91
CA LYS A 156 -4.20 7.97 -13.73
C LYS A 156 -5.05 8.37 -12.52
N LEU A 157 -4.49 9.25 -11.70
CA LEU A 157 -5.14 9.73 -10.48
C LEU A 157 -6.40 10.54 -10.83
N ILE A 158 -7.53 10.14 -10.26
CA ILE A 158 -8.82 10.84 -10.35
C ILE A 158 -8.99 11.75 -9.12
N GLN A 159 -8.80 11.21 -7.92
CA GLN A 159 -9.07 11.92 -6.68
C GLN A 159 -8.22 11.41 -5.50
N GLU A 160 -7.99 12.30 -4.54
CA GLU A 160 -7.44 11.99 -3.22
C GLU A 160 -8.43 12.37 -2.13
N ILE A 161 -8.56 11.51 -1.11
CA ILE A 161 -9.39 11.77 0.07
C ILE A 161 -8.52 11.55 1.30
N GLU A 162 -8.27 12.63 2.06
CA GLU A 162 -7.58 12.55 3.36
C GLU A 162 -8.59 12.23 4.47
N PHE A 163 -8.33 11.17 5.23
CA PHE A 163 -9.15 10.83 6.40
C PHE A 163 -8.66 11.62 7.60
N VAL A 164 -9.46 12.60 8.02
CA VAL A 164 -9.20 13.40 9.23
C VAL A 164 -10.04 12.83 10.37
N ASN A 165 -9.44 12.63 11.54
CA ASN A 165 -10.11 12.15 12.77
C ASN A 165 -10.83 10.79 12.66
N THR A 166 -10.51 9.97 11.66
CA THR A 166 -11.08 8.62 11.50
C THR A 166 -9.94 7.60 11.48
N PHE A 167 -10.00 6.57 12.33
CA PHE A 167 -9.02 5.49 12.30
C PHE A 167 -9.40 4.49 11.21
N VAL A 168 -8.85 4.69 10.01
CA VAL A 168 -9.03 3.77 8.88
C VAL A 168 -8.04 2.61 8.97
N PHE A 169 -8.54 1.38 8.89
CA PHE A 169 -7.72 0.18 8.79
C PHE A 169 -7.73 -0.34 7.35
N PRO A 170 -6.72 -0.03 6.52
CA PRO A 170 -6.71 -0.48 5.13
C PRO A 170 -6.85 -1.99 5.00
N ALA A 171 -6.28 -2.78 5.92
CA ALA A 171 -6.40 -4.24 5.91
C ALA A 171 -7.83 -4.77 6.12
N MET A 172 -8.75 -3.94 6.64
CA MET A 172 -10.17 -4.24 6.80
C MET A 172 -11.01 -3.55 5.72
N CYS A 173 -10.46 -3.33 4.52
CA CYS A 173 -11.21 -2.77 3.40
C CYS A 173 -11.50 -3.86 2.37
N PHE A 174 -12.66 -3.74 1.70
CA PHE A 174 -13.03 -4.61 0.59
C PHE A 174 -13.90 -3.87 -0.42
N VAL A 175 -13.86 -4.32 -1.67
CA VAL A 175 -14.75 -3.81 -2.72
C VAL A 175 -16.02 -4.65 -2.76
N GLY A 176 -17.17 -4.00 -2.81
CA GLY A 176 -18.45 -4.62 -3.10
C GLY A 176 -19.16 -3.93 -4.26
N GLU A 177 -20.29 -4.52 -4.67
CA GLU A 177 -21.11 -4.02 -5.79
C GLU A 177 -21.49 -2.54 -5.64
N LYS A 178 -21.63 -2.04 -4.41
CA LYS A 178 -22.02 -0.66 -4.11
C LYS A 178 -20.85 0.32 -3.95
N GLY A 179 -19.63 -0.15 -3.73
CA GLY A 179 -18.49 0.73 -3.52
C GLY A 179 -17.34 0.08 -2.76
N LEU A 180 -16.41 0.92 -2.31
CA LEU A 180 -15.35 0.54 -1.39
C LEU A 180 -15.87 0.62 0.05
N TYR A 181 -15.86 -0.50 0.75
CA TYR A 181 -16.14 -0.57 2.17
C TYR A 181 -14.83 -0.37 2.92
N VAL A 182 -14.74 0.73 3.66
CA VAL A 182 -13.55 1.12 4.42
C VAL A 182 -13.77 0.80 5.89
N GLY A 183 -13.01 -0.16 6.41
CA GLY A 183 -13.04 -0.51 7.83
C GLY A 183 -12.55 0.64 8.70
N VAL A 184 -13.37 1.03 9.67
CA VAL A 184 -13.08 2.14 10.59
C VAL A 184 -13.19 1.70 12.04
N VAL A 185 -12.32 2.25 12.88
CA VAL A 185 -12.41 2.15 14.33
C VAL A 185 -12.67 3.54 14.88
N GLU A 186 -13.60 3.63 15.82
CA GLU A 186 -13.86 4.85 16.58
C GLU A 186 -13.09 4.75 17.89
N GLU A 187 -12.55 5.88 18.39
CA GLU A 187 -11.73 5.91 19.62
C GLU A 187 -12.44 5.30 20.84
N ASN A 188 -13.77 5.40 20.89
CA ASN A 188 -14.64 4.81 21.91
C ASN A 188 -15.63 3.79 21.32
N GLY A 189 -15.23 3.09 20.25
CA GLY A 189 -16.07 2.12 19.55
C GLY A 189 -16.32 0.85 20.38
N ASN A 190 -17.38 0.11 20.03
CA ASN A 190 -17.68 -1.20 20.63
C ASN A 190 -16.87 -2.29 19.95
N GLU A 191 -15.98 -2.96 20.67
CA GLU A 191 -15.14 -4.06 20.18
C GLU A 191 -15.93 -5.26 19.64
N ASN A 192 -17.20 -5.42 20.04
CA ASN A 192 -18.11 -6.44 19.53
C ASN A 192 -18.79 -6.04 18.21
N THR A 193 -18.42 -4.90 17.61
CA THR A 193 -18.98 -4.43 16.35
C THR A 193 -17.88 -4.03 15.39
N ILE A 194 -18.03 -4.42 14.13
CA ILE A 194 -17.16 -3.96 13.04
C ILE A 194 -17.95 -2.98 12.19
N LYS A 195 -17.39 -1.79 11.98
CA LYS A 195 -18.01 -0.72 11.18
C LYS A 195 -17.25 -0.52 9.88
N PHE A 196 -18.00 -0.27 8.82
CA PHE A 196 -17.47 0.07 7.51
C PHE A 196 -18.15 1.33 7.00
N HIS A 197 -17.37 2.29 6.52
CA HIS A 197 -17.88 3.40 5.73
C HIS A 197 -17.92 2.99 4.26
N LEU A 198 -19.07 3.17 3.62
CA LEU A 198 -19.24 2.92 2.19
C LEU A 198 -18.86 4.17 1.39
N PHE A 199 -17.83 4.05 0.55
CA PHE A 199 -17.44 5.06 -0.43
C PHE A 199 -18.02 4.69 -1.79
N THR A 200 -18.79 5.60 -2.37
CA THR A 200 -19.41 5.45 -3.70
C THR A 200 -18.81 6.47 -4.66
N LEU A 201 -18.77 6.13 -5.95
CA LEU A 201 -18.39 7.07 -7.01
C LEU A 201 -19.65 7.80 -7.50
N GLN A 202 -19.54 9.11 -7.66
CA GLN A 202 -20.57 9.95 -8.26
C GLN A 202 -19.93 10.78 -9.36
N GLU A 203 -20.66 11.01 -10.45
CA GLU A 203 -20.21 11.93 -11.49
C GLU A 203 -20.11 13.35 -10.92
N ALA A 204 -19.07 14.09 -11.32
CA ALA A 204 -18.99 15.51 -11.02
C ALA A 204 -20.11 16.23 -11.78
N LYS A 205 -20.92 17.01 -11.06
CA LYS A 205 -21.92 17.90 -11.65
C LYS A 205 -21.28 19.10 -12.32
#